data_AF-A0A7S7YR31-F1
#
_entry.id   AF-A0A7S7YR31-F1
#
_cell.length_a   1.000
_cell.length_b   1.000
_cell.length_c   1.000
_cell.angle_alpha   90.00
_cell.angle_beta   90.00
_cell.angle_gamma   90.00
#
_symmetry.space_group_name_H-M   'P 1'
#
loop_
_entity.id
_entity.type
_entity.pdbx_description
1 polymer ?
#
loop_
_entity_poly.entity_id
_entity_poly.type
_entity_poly.pdbx_seq_one_letter_code
_entity_poly.pdbx_strand_id
1 'polypeptide(L)'
;MKKALLCLITGLLSSPTFADARFVPAKLLTHNDSGPHSSALENTRREHWALVDYVVDEQGQSIHVLVEGSSPRMAHRAQSVLSQRAYEPARLYGKAVASSKQIPMHFNKAFRQFTNNNVSTVFAKYFDEAKRLVVSNQMTKAKPALDSLLEAHTKNLTEQAYTAWLLSAYYYNVQDWHQYEYHLREAVQLRKLLTPDMALMSTQSLMNLEVYHKQYGDAFQTLICMEQIKGKQLPKQTITEFKDQLQAQLTDNPVITVTAKLTELRTWRHTLNRSTITFSAENGNLSTVALYCQNGYQRFNELPVKNYQVPEAYGSCYLAVQGETDTQITYREEGDARFGLYL
;
A
#
# COMPACT_ATOMS: atom_id res chain seq x y z
N MET A 1 75.10 1.72 -38.56
CA MET A 1 74.62 1.21 -37.24
C MET A 1 73.15 1.57 -37.09
N LYS A 2 72.27 0.57 -37.08
CA LYS A 2 70.81 0.71 -37.11
C LYS A 2 70.27 1.18 -35.75
N LYS A 3 69.52 2.29 -35.71
CA LYS A 3 68.60 2.61 -34.62
C LYS A 3 67.20 2.24 -35.09
N ALA A 4 66.62 1.19 -34.51
CA ALA A 4 65.22 0.83 -34.72
C ALA A 4 64.40 1.38 -33.55
N LEU A 5 63.36 2.12 -33.92
CA LEU A 5 62.45 2.88 -33.09
C LEU A 5 61.52 1.92 -32.32
N LEU A 6 61.41 2.11 -31.00
CA LEU A 6 60.51 1.38 -30.12
C LEU A 6 59.11 2.01 -30.24
N CYS A 7 58.18 1.36 -30.95
CA CYS A 7 56.77 1.74 -30.94
C CYS A 7 56.11 1.25 -29.64
N LEU A 8 55.85 2.17 -28.71
CA LEU A 8 54.91 1.94 -27.60
C LEU A 8 53.48 1.94 -28.16
N ILE A 9 52.86 0.77 -28.17
CA ILE A 9 51.41 0.64 -28.34
C ILE A 9 50.79 0.99 -26.98
N THR A 10 50.33 2.22 -26.82
CA THR A 10 49.42 2.60 -25.74
C THR A 10 48.03 2.05 -26.06
N GLY A 11 47.74 0.86 -25.54
CA GLY A 11 46.38 0.34 -25.46
C GLY A 11 45.54 1.26 -24.58
N LEU A 12 44.70 2.08 -25.20
CA LEU A 12 43.56 2.71 -24.56
C LEU A 12 42.62 1.60 -24.09
N LEU A 13 42.75 1.24 -22.81
CA LEU A 13 41.72 0.51 -22.07
C LEU A 13 40.47 1.40 -22.04
N SER A 14 39.61 1.26 -23.05
CA SER A 14 38.22 1.68 -22.93
C SER A 14 37.60 0.80 -21.84
N SER A 15 37.54 1.32 -20.62
CA SER A 15 36.70 0.74 -19.58
C SER A 15 35.28 0.60 -20.15
N PRO A 16 34.58 -0.52 -19.92
CA PRO A 16 33.17 -0.57 -20.23
C PRO A 16 32.51 0.53 -19.40
N THR A 17 31.96 1.54 -20.08
CA THR A 17 30.95 2.40 -19.49
C THR A 17 29.82 1.47 -19.10
N PHE A 18 29.77 1.10 -17.82
CA PHE A 18 28.59 0.52 -17.24
C PHE A 18 27.46 1.47 -17.61
N ALA A 19 26.52 1.01 -18.44
CA ALA A 19 25.30 1.75 -18.68
C ALA A 19 24.66 1.91 -17.29
N ASP A 20 24.75 3.11 -16.73
CA ASP A 20 24.16 3.40 -15.43
C ASP A 20 22.71 2.93 -15.47
N ALA A 21 22.32 2.09 -14.51
CA ALA A 21 20.97 1.58 -14.43
C ALA A 21 19.99 2.77 -14.52
N ARG A 22 19.02 2.67 -15.43
CA ARG A 22 18.11 3.79 -15.77
C ARG A 22 17.51 4.40 -14.49
N PHE A 23 17.10 3.55 -13.57
CA PHE A 23 16.67 3.91 -12.22
C PHE A 23 17.25 2.93 -11.18
N VAL A 24 17.75 3.48 -10.07
CA VAL A 24 18.14 2.74 -8.87
C VAL A 24 17.28 3.26 -7.70
N PRO A 25 16.47 2.41 -7.03
CA PRO A 25 15.61 2.87 -5.96
C PRO A 25 16.42 3.29 -4.73
N ALA A 26 15.86 4.22 -3.94
CA ALA A 26 16.44 4.60 -2.65
C ALA A 26 16.61 3.37 -1.75
N LYS A 27 17.64 3.38 -0.90
CA LYS A 27 17.96 2.24 -0.02
C LYS A 27 18.14 2.73 1.40
N LEU A 28 17.53 2.03 2.37
CA LEU A 28 17.72 2.37 3.78
C LEU A 28 19.19 2.15 4.15
N LEU A 29 19.83 3.17 4.73
CA LEU A 29 21.16 3.01 5.32
C LEU A 29 21.02 2.16 6.57
N THR A 30 21.83 1.12 6.70
CA THR A 30 21.78 0.21 7.84
C THR A 30 22.13 0.96 9.12
N HIS A 31 21.11 1.39 9.85
CA HIS A 31 21.17 1.43 11.31
C HIS A 31 20.88 0.02 11.81
N ASN A 32 21.48 -0.36 12.95
CA ASN A 32 21.09 -1.57 13.68
C ASN A 32 19.56 -1.67 13.70
N ASP A 33 19.02 -2.63 12.94
CA ASP A 33 17.57 -2.92 12.81
C ASP A 33 16.98 -3.48 14.14
N SER A 34 17.75 -3.35 15.21
CA SER A 34 17.55 -3.86 16.56
C SER A 34 17.29 -2.73 17.58
N GLY A 35 16.49 -1.72 17.20
CA GLY A 35 16.03 -0.63 18.09
C GLY A 35 14.50 -0.62 18.35
N PRO A 36 14.01 -0.12 19.49
CA PRO A 36 12.74 -0.46 20.18
C PRO A 36 11.46 0.15 19.57
N HIS A 37 11.38 0.24 18.24
CA HIS A 37 10.35 1.03 17.55
C HIS A 37 9.20 0.22 16.95
N SER A 38 9.35 -1.11 16.89
CA SER A 38 8.31 -2.08 16.54
C SER A 38 7.59 -2.64 17.78
N SER A 39 7.75 -2.03 18.96
CA SER A 39 7.13 -2.50 20.20
C SER A 39 5.78 -1.79 20.45
N ALA A 40 4.71 -2.51 20.71
CA ALA A 40 3.51 -1.90 21.28
C ALA A 40 3.81 -1.32 22.68
N LEU A 41 3.36 -0.09 22.97
CA LEU A 41 3.66 0.61 24.25
C LEU A 41 2.69 0.25 25.38
N GLU A 42 1.57 -0.37 25.05
CA GLU A 42 0.55 -0.66 26.05
C GLU A 42 0.98 -1.85 26.92
N ASN A 43 0.58 -1.85 28.19
CA ASN A 43 0.75 -3.01 29.09
C ASN A 43 -0.24 -4.15 28.76
N THR A 44 -0.84 -4.15 27.56
CA THR A 44 -1.84 -5.12 27.07
C THR A 44 -1.23 -6.02 25.98
N ARG A 45 -1.95 -7.04 25.51
CA ARG A 45 -1.56 -7.83 24.32
C ARG A 45 -1.77 -7.09 22.99
N ARG A 46 -2.22 -5.83 23.03
CA ARG A 46 -2.61 -5.09 21.83
C ARG A 46 -1.39 -4.77 20.98
N GLU A 47 -1.49 -5.07 19.70
CA GLU A 47 -0.52 -4.71 18.68
C GLU A 47 -1.15 -3.72 17.71
N HIS A 48 -0.31 -3.04 16.96
CA HIS A 48 -0.77 -2.01 16.04
C HIS A 48 -0.06 -2.07 14.71
N TRP A 49 -0.64 -1.40 13.73
CA TRP A 49 -0.06 -1.27 12.41
C TRP A 49 -0.20 0.17 11.93
N ALA A 50 0.69 0.54 11.02
CA ALA A 50 0.57 1.76 10.22
C ALA A 50 0.99 1.46 8.79
N LEU A 51 0.35 2.12 7.83
CA LEU A 51 0.78 2.19 6.44
C LEU A 51 1.28 3.60 6.19
N VAL A 52 2.55 3.71 5.79
CA VAL A 52 3.20 5.00 5.67
C VAL A 52 3.67 5.27 4.25
N ASP A 53 3.20 6.37 3.69
CA ASP A 53 3.68 6.94 2.44
C ASP A 53 4.71 8.03 2.77
N TYR A 54 5.87 8.02 2.14
CA TYR A 54 6.91 9.02 2.37
C TYR A 54 7.77 9.21 1.13
N VAL A 55 8.49 10.32 1.09
CA VAL A 55 9.46 10.64 0.04
C VAL A 55 10.84 10.55 0.65
N VAL A 56 11.77 9.87 -0.01
CA VAL A 56 13.21 10.04 0.22
C VAL A 56 13.68 11.13 -0.71
N ASP A 57 14.19 12.24 -0.17
CA ASP A 57 14.73 13.34 -0.96
C ASP A 57 16.12 13.04 -1.55
N GLU A 58 16.66 13.98 -2.31
CA GLU A 58 17.97 13.85 -2.97
C GLU A 58 19.14 13.78 -1.97
N GLN A 59 18.91 14.17 -0.71
CA GLN A 59 19.86 14.13 0.39
C GLN A 59 19.70 12.85 1.24
N GLY A 60 18.76 11.98 0.89
CA GLY A 60 18.50 10.73 1.61
C GLY A 60 17.70 10.90 2.90
N GLN A 61 17.02 12.03 3.10
CA GLN A 61 16.13 12.26 4.24
C GLN A 61 14.70 11.85 3.88
N SER A 62 13.94 11.42 4.89
CA SER A 62 12.52 11.13 4.74
C SER A 62 11.67 12.37 5.00
N ILE A 63 10.92 12.78 3.99
CA ILE A 63 10.05 13.96 3.99
C ILE A 63 8.64 13.60 3.52
N HIS A 64 7.69 14.53 3.67
CA HIS A 64 6.30 14.39 3.21
C HIS A 64 5.62 13.08 3.66
N VAL A 65 5.81 12.75 4.94
CA VAL A 65 5.31 11.53 5.56
C VAL A 65 3.80 11.64 5.78
N LEU A 66 3.04 10.74 5.16
CA LEU A 66 1.59 10.58 5.32
C LEU A 66 1.33 9.21 5.94
N VAL A 67 0.57 9.18 7.03
CA VAL A 67 0.35 7.96 7.80
C VAL A 67 -1.12 7.63 7.91
N GLU A 68 -1.43 6.39 7.56
CA GLU A 68 -2.63 5.69 7.98
C GLU A 68 -2.26 4.73 9.11
N GLY A 69 -3.02 4.73 10.20
CA GLY A 69 -2.67 3.92 11.38
C GLY A 69 -3.89 3.30 12.05
N SER A 70 -3.68 2.18 12.74
CA SER A 70 -4.75 1.55 13.54
C SER A 70 -5.16 2.36 14.78
N SER A 71 -4.44 3.45 15.08
CA SER A 71 -4.87 4.51 16.00
C SER A 71 -4.08 5.81 15.75
N PRO A 72 -4.58 6.99 16.19
CA PRO A 72 -3.88 8.26 16.05
C PRO A 72 -2.49 8.24 16.71
N ARG A 73 -2.38 7.62 17.89
CA ARG A 73 -1.12 7.49 18.64
C ARG A 73 -0.07 6.72 17.85
N MET A 74 -0.49 5.69 17.12
CA MET A 74 0.40 4.86 16.31
C MET A 74 0.79 5.56 15.01
N ALA A 75 -0.13 6.34 14.43
CA ALA A 75 0.19 7.18 13.28
C ALA A 75 1.33 8.17 13.60
N HIS A 76 1.21 8.91 14.72
CA HIS A 76 2.25 9.82 15.19
C HIS A 76 3.59 9.11 15.45
N ARG A 77 3.55 7.91 16.04
CA ARG A 77 4.76 7.14 16.29
C ARG A 77 5.42 6.68 14.99
N ALA A 78 4.66 6.17 14.04
CA ALA A 78 5.20 5.76 12.73
C ALA A 78 5.90 6.92 12.03
N GLN A 79 5.31 8.12 12.09
CA GLN A 79 5.92 9.34 11.57
C GLN A 79 7.26 9.65 12.25
N SER A 80 7.30 9.61 13.59
CA SER A 80 8.53 9.83 14.36
C SER A 80 9.63 8.79 14.10
N VAL A 81 9.25 7.54 13.79
CA VAL A 81 10.22 6.48 13.45
C VAL A 81 10.84 6.75 12.09
N LEU A 82 10.05 7.21 11.11
CA LEU A 82 10.58 7.52 9.78
C LEU A 82 11.51 8.72 9.80
N SER A 83 11.15 9.78 10.50
CA SER A 83 11.96 11.01 10.53
C SER A 83 13.37 10.82 11.08
N GLN A 84 13.65 9.68 11.71
CA GLN A 84 14.97 9.31 12.23
C GLN A 84 15.78 8.40 11.29
N ARG A 85 15.20 7.97 10.16
CA ARG A 85 15.84 7.08 9.18
C ARG A 85 16.53 7.88 8.09
N ALA A 86 17.76 7.46 7.78
CA ALA A 86 18.55 7.96 6.66
C ALA A 86 18.61 6.91 5.54
N TYR A 87 18.70 7.38 4.31
CA TYR A 87 18.66 6.57 3.10
C TYR A 87 19.79 6.98 2.15
N GLU A 88 20.24 6.03 1.32
CA GLU A 88 20.83 6.36 0.03
C GLU A 88 19.67 6.83 -0.88
N PRO A 89 19.76 8.03 -1.49
CA PRO A 89 18.71 8.53 -2.37
C PRO A 89 18.58 7.65 -3.61
N ALA A 90 17.41 7.69 -4.24
CA ALA A 90 17.25 7.06 -5.54
C ALA A 90 18.10 7.77 -6.58
N ARG A 91 18.47 7.05 -7.64
CA ARG A 91 19.22 7.61 -8.76
C ARG A 91 18.52 7.36 -10.08
N LEU A 92 18.39 8.40 -10.90
CA LEU A 92 17.93 8.31 -12.29
C LEU A 92 19.09 8.77 -13.18
N TYR A 93 19.57 7.90 -14.07
CA TYR A 93 20.76 8.15 -14.89
C TYR A 93 21.96 8.69 -14.06
N GLY A 94 22.23 8.03 -12.92
CA GLY A 94 23.32 8.39 -12.01
C GLY A 94 23.06 9.61 -11.11
N LYS A 95 22.06 10.45 -11.40
CA LYS A 95 21.73 11.66 -10.60
C LYS A 95 20.75 11.32 -9.48
N ALA A 96 20.99 11.87 -8.29
CA ALA A 96 20.06 11.73 -7.18
C ALA A 96 18.69 12.34 -7.55
N VAL A 97 17.61 11.63 -7.21
CA VAL A 97 16.23 12.07 -7.42
C VAL A 97 15.39 11.75 -6.19
N ALA A 98 14.39 12.59 -5.92
CA ALA A 98 13.38 12.25 -4.94
C ALA A 98 12.61 10.99 -5.37
N SER A 99 12.33 10.10 -4.43
CA SER A 99 11.57 8.88 -4.71
C SER A 99 10.57 8.58 -3.60
N SER A 100 9.35 8.24 -3.98
CA SER A 100 8.31 7.88 -3.04
C SER A 100 8.34 6.40 -2.70
N LYS A 101 8.01 6.09 -1.45
CA LYS A 101 7.86 4.72 -0.96
C LYS A 101 6.66 4.61 -0.06
N GLN A 102 6.05 3.42 -0.09
CA GLN A 102 5.08 3.00 0.89
C GLN A 102 5.67 1.85 1.72
N ILE A 103 5.52 1.90 3.03
CA ILE A 103 5.95 0.81 3.92
C ILE A 103 4.87 0.47 4.95
N PRO A 104 4.53 -0.82 5.12
CA PRO A 104 3.80 -1.26 6.28
C PRO A 104 4.74 -1.28 7.50
N MET A 105 4.25 -0.74 8.62
CA MET A 105 4.90 -0.78 9.92
C MET A 105 4.05 -1.59 10.88
N HIS A 106 4.67 -2.54 11.56
CA HIS A 106 4.02 -3.36 12.59
C HIS A 106 4.63 -3.05 13.96
N PHE A 107 3.76 -2.72 14.92
CA PHE A 107 4.09 -2.50 16.32
C PHE A 107 3.65 -3.74 17.10
N ASN A 108 4.50 -4.77 17.04
CA ASN A 108 4.31 -6.07 17.65
C ASN A 108 4.61 -6.05 19.16
N LYS A 109 4.25 -7.12 19.85
CA LYS A 109 4.61 -7.31 21.24
C LYS A 109 5.33 -8.64 21.46
N ALA A 110 6.55 -8.57 21.97
CA ALA A 110 7.27 -9.72 22.49
C ALA A 110 7.13 -9.77 24.01
N PHE A 111 6.73 -10.91 24.56
CA PHE A 111 6.83 -11.20 25.98
C PHE A 111 8.12 -11.99 26.22
N ARG A 112 8.71 -11.89 27.42
CA ARG A 112 10.03 -12.48 27.75
C ARG A 112 10.18 -13.97 27.39
N GLN A 113 9.09 -14.72 27.32
CA GLN A 113 9.09 -16.17 27.07
C GLN A 113 8.08 -16.64 26.01
N PHE A 114 7.27 -15.73 25.45
CA PHE A 114 6.20 -16.09 24.51
C PHE A 114 6.09 -15.05 23.39
N THR A 115 5.85 -15.53 22.17
CA THR A 115 5.44 -14.66 21.06
C THR A 115 3.96 -14.34 21.21
N ASN A 116 3.56 -13.14 20.80
CA ASN A 116 2.14 -12.76 20.75
C ASN A 116 1.53 -13.02 19.38
N ASN A 117 2.18 -13.85 18.55
CA ASN A 117 1.85 -14.01 17.12
C ASN A 117 0.69 -14.98 16.86
N ASN A 118 0.24 -15.74 17.88
CA ASN A 118 -0.82 -16.72 17.75
C ASN A 118 -2.17 -16.18 18.24
N VAL A 119 -3.26 -16.78 17.77
CA VAL A 119 -4.60 -16.50 18.29
C VAL A 119 -4.74 -17.02 19.72
N SER A 120 -5.38 -16.24 20.59
CA SER A 120 -5.69 -16.71 21.95
C SER A 120 -6.91 -17.62 21.99
N THR A 121 -6.99 -18.46 23.01
CA THR A 121 -8.15 -19.36 23.24
C THR A 121 -9.46 -18.57 23.39
N VAL A 122 -9.40 -17.43 24.08
CA VAL A 122 -10.55 -16.53 24.24
C VAL A 122 -10.95 -15.96 22.89
N PHE A 123 -10.00 -15.42 22.11
CA PHE A 123 -10.30 -14.94 20.76
C PHE A 123 -10.94 -16.03 19.89
N ALA A 124 -10.35 -17.22 19.84
CA ALA A 124 -10.82 -18.33 19.00
C ALA A 124 -12.29 -18.68 19.32
N LYS A 125 -12.65 -18.75 20.60
CA LYS A 125 -14.04 -18.99 21.03
C LYS A 125 -15.01 -17.96 20.46
N TYR A 126 -14.74 -16.66 20.65
CA TYR A 126 -15.62 -15.59 20.19
C TYR A 126 -15.62 -15.46 18.66
N PHE A 127 -14.48 -15.71 18.02
CA PHE A 127 -14.36 -15.74 16.58
C PHE A 127 -15.22 -16.85 15.97
N ASP A 128 -15.16 -18.06 16.51
CA ASP A 128 -15.94 -19.20 16.03
C ASP A 128 -17.44 -18.98 16.20
N GLU A 129 -17.85 -18.37 17.32
CA GLU A 129 -19.24 -17.97 17.54
C GLU A 129 -19.72 -16.94 16.51
N ALA A 130 -18.98 -15.84 16.34
CA ALA A 130 -19.31 -14.80 15.37
C ALA A 130 -19.32 -15.36 13.94
N LYS A 131 -18.31 -16.17 13.57
CA LYS A 131 -18.22 -16.83 12.28
C LYS A 131 -19.41 -17.74 12.02
N ARG A 132 -19.83 -18.55 12.99
CA ARG A 132 -21.01 -19.40 12.86
C ARG A 132 -22.26 -18.57 12.55
N LEU A 133 -22.43 -17.44 13.23
CA LEU A 133 -23.57 -16.54 13.01
C LEU A 133 -23.53 -15.89 11.63
N VAL A 134 -22.35 -15.45 11.17
CA VAL A 134 -22.16 -14.90 9.81
C VAL A 134 -22.47 -15.95 8.75
N VAL A 135 -21.88 -17.14 8.85
CA VAL A 135 -22.08 -18.24 7.89
C VAL A 135 -23.53 -18.74 7.86
N SER A 136 -24.22 -18.72 9.00
CA SER A 136 -25.64 -19.13 9.11
C SER A 136 -26.62 -18.01 8.74
N ASN A 137 -26.13 -16.90 8.17
CA ASN A 137 -26.90 -15.72 7.80
C ASN A 137 -27.73 -15.09 8.96
N GLN A 138 -27.29 -15.21 10.20
CA GLN A 138 -27.97 -14.64 11.38
C GLN A 138 -27.47 -13.22 11.68
N MET A 139 -27.58 -12.29 10.72
CA MET A 139 -26.93 -10.97 10.77
C MET A 139 -27.26 -10.13 12.01
N THR A 140 -28.51 -10.16 12.47
CA THR A 140 -28.95 -9.43 13.68
C THR A 140 -28.22 -9.90 14.94
N LYS A 141 -27.89 -11.20 15.02
CA LYS A 141 -27.11 -11.77 16.14
C LYS A 141 -25.61 -11.66 15.89
N ALA A 142 -25.18 -11.71 14.63
CA ALA A 142 -23.78 -11.60 14.25
C ALA A 142 -23.19 -10.26 14.66
N LYS A 143 -23.92 -9.15 14.46
CA LYS A 143 -23.43 -7.80 14.79
C LYS A 143 -22.94 -7.63 16.23
N PRO A 144 -23.74 -7.91 17.29
CA PRO A 144 -23.26 -7.78 18.66
C PRO A 144 -22.11 -8.76 18.98
N ALA A 145 -22.10 -9.96 18.39
CA ALA A 145 -20.99 -10.89 18.56
C ALA A 145 -19.68 -10.39 17.92
N LEU A 146 -19.77 -9.76 16.75
CA LEU A 146 -18.65 -9.13 16.05
C LEU A 146 -18.13 -7.90 16.81
N ASP A 147 -19.02 -7.07 17.34
CA ASP A 147 -18.63 -5.91 18.16
C ASP A 147 -17.86 -6.36 19.40
N SER A 148 -18.38 -7.38 20.10
CA SER A 148 -17.68 -7.99 21.24
C SER A 148 -16.32 -8.57 20.84
N LEU A 149 -16.24 -9.27 19.70
CA LEU A 149 -14.98 -9.81 19.18
C LEU A 149 -13.96 -8.69 18.93
N LEU A 150 -14.37 -7.64 18.23
CA LEU A 150 -13.51 -6.53 17.85
C LEU A 150 -13.01 -5.75 19.07
N GLU A 151 -13.91 -5.32 19.96
CA GLU A 151 -13.58 -4.43 21.07
C GLU A 151 -12.85 -5.15 22.20
N ALA A 152 -13.35 -6.34 22.59
CA ALA A 152 -12.89 -7.02 23.79
C ALA A 152 -11.81 -8.06 23.52
N HIS A 153 -11.80 -8.71 22.35
CA HIS A 153 -11.03 -9.95 22.14
C HIS A 153 -9.98 -9.89 21.05
N THR A 154 -10.04 -8.91 20.15
CA THR A 154 -9.04 -8.70 19.10
C THR A 154 -7.87 -7.88 19.63
N LYS A 155 -6.69 -8.49 19.78
CA LYS A 155 -5.52 -7.81 20.37
C LYS A 155 -4.31 -7.79 19.45
N ASN A 156 -3.80 -8.95 19.04
CA ASN A 156 -2.60 -9.02 18.20
C ASN A 156 -2.91 -8.90 16.70
N LEU A 157 -1.88 -8.73 15.85
CA LEU A 157 -2.08 -8.52 14.42
C LEU A 157 -2.71 -9.73 13.71
N THR A 158 -2.44 -10.95 14.19
CA THR A 158 -3.09 -12.16 13.66
C THR A 158 -4.58 -12.15 13.95
N GLU A 159 -4.98 -11.88 15.19
CA GLU A 159 -6.39 -11.73 15.60
C GLU A 159 -7.08 -10.59 14.82
N GLN A 160 -6.38 -9.48 14.58
CA GLN A 160 -6.86 -8.35 13.75
C GLN A 160 -7.10 -8.78 12.30
N ALA A 161 -6.17 -9.52 11.69
CA ALA A 161 -6.32 -10.01 10.32
C ALA A 161 -7.57 -10.90 10.17
N TYR A 162 -7.76 -11.85 11.09
CA TYR A 162 -8.92 -12.74 11.07
C TYR A 162 -10.23 -11.98 11.29
N THR A 163 -10.21 -11.00 12.20
CA THR A 163 -11.38 -10.16 12.49
C THR A 163 -11.75 -9.29 11.29
N ALA A 164 -10.78 -8.66 10.64
CA ALA A 164 -10.99 -7.87 9.42
C ALA A 164 -11.57 -8.75 8.30
N TRP A 165 -11.04 -9.97 8.11
CA TRP A 165 -11.60 -10.93 7.15
C TRP A 165 -13.08 -11.24 7.45
N LEU A 166 -13.42 -11.53 8.71
CA LEU A 166 -14.79 -11.87 9.09
C LEU A 166 -15.75 -10.68 9.01
N LEU A 167 -15.29 -9.48 9.41
CA LEU A 167 -16.05 -8.23 9.27
C LEU A 167 -16.32 -7.92 7.79
N SER A 168 -15.35 -8.12 6.90
CA SER A 168 -15.58 -7.97 5.46
C SER A 168 -16.70 -8.90 4.97
N ALA A 169 -16.70 -10.16 5.38
CA ALA A 169 -17.76 -11.10 5.03
C ALA A 169 -19.13 -10.66 5.59
N TYR A 170 -19.19 -10.17 6.83
CA TYR A 170 -20.43 -9.63 7.41
C TYR A 170 -20.96 -8.43 6.63
N TYR A 171 -20.13 -7.42 6.38
CA TYR A 171 -20.56 -6.19 5.70
C TYR A 171 -20.94 -6.41 4.24
N TYR A 172 -20.32 -7.39 3.57
CA TYR A 172 -20.80 -7.87 2.27
C TYR A 172 -22.24 -8.40 2.34
N ASN A 173 -22.57 -9.22 3.35
CA ASN A 173 -23.91 -9.81 3.50
C ASN A 173 -25.00 -8.77 3.83
N VAL A 174 -24.65 -7.72 4.59
CA VAL A 174 -25.59 -6.61 4.87
C VAL A 174 -25.54 -5.48 3.85
N GLN A 175 -24.76 -5.65 2.77
CA GLN A 175 -24.62 -4.69 1.66
C GLN A 175 -24.12 -3.30 2.09
N ASP A 176 -23.34 -3.23 3.17
CA ASP A 176 -22.60 -2.03 3.54
C ASP A 176 -21.26 -2.05 2.79
N TRP A 177 -21.28 -1.56 1.55
CA TRP A 177 -20.12 -1.59 0.65
C TRP A 177 -18.93 -0.80 1.19
N HIS A 178 -19.21 0.24 1.96
CA HIS A 178 -18.17 1.09 2.54
C HIS A 178 -17.40 0.33 3.63
N GLN A 179 -18.11 -0.27 4.57
CA GLN A 179 -17.50 -1.09 5.62
C GLN A 179 -16.91 -2.39 5.06
N TYR A 180 -17.52 -2.95 4.01
CA TYR A 180 -16.97 -4.09 3.28
C TYR A 180 -15.58 -3.79 2.72
N GLU A 181 -15.45 -2.71 1.93
CA GLU A 181 -14.18 -2.30 1.34
C GLU A 181 -13.14 -2.02 2.43
N TYR A 182 -13.53 -1.29 3.47
CA TYR A 182 -12.67 -0.95 4.60
C TYR A 182 -12.02 -2.19 5.22
N HIS A 183 -12.83 -3.16 5.63
CA HIS A 183 -12.32 -4.35 6.32
C HIS A 183 -11.62 -5.31 5.36
N LEU A 184 -12.02 -5.33 4.09
CA LEU A 184 -11.35 -6.13 3.06
C LEU A 184 -9.93 -5.64 2.80
N ARG A 185 -9.74 -4.32 2.67
CA ARG A 185 -8.41 -3.72 2.49
C ARG A 185 -7.50 -4.01 3.69
N GLU A 186 -8.02 -3.91 4.92
CA GLU A 186 -7.26 -4.28 6.12
C GLU A 186 -6.87 -5.76 6.13
N ALA A 187 -7.79 -6.67 5.76
CA ALA A 187 -7.49 -8.11 5.65
C ALA A 187 -6.39 -8.39 4.60
N VAL A 188 -6.41 -7.71 3.45
CA VAL A 188 -5.39 -7.86 2.40
C VAL A 188 -4.05 -7.25 2.83
N GLN A 189 -4.05 -6.14 3.55
CA GLN A 189 -2.83 -5.56 4.13
C GLN A 189 -2.16 -6.55 5.10
N LEU A 190 -2.94 -7.21 5.95
CA LEU A 190 -2.47 -8.18 6.94
C LEU A 190 -2.43 -9.63 6.40
N ARG A 191 -2.60 -9.85 5.10
CA ARG A 191 -2.77 -11.19 4.48
C ARG A 191 -1.70 -12.21 4.82
N LYS A 192 -0.47 -11.77 5.12
CA LYS A 192 0.64 -12.66 5.53
C LYS A 192 0.39 -13.38 6.86
N LEU A 193 -0.60 -12.91 7.63
CA LEU A 193 -1.03 -13.47 8.91
C LEU A 193 -2.29 -14.34 8.78
N LEU A 194 -2.91 -14.37 7.61
CA LEU A 194 -4.07 -15.22 7.30
C LEU A 194 -3.62 -16.60 6.82
N THR A 195 -4.55 -17.56 6.83
CA THR A 195 -4.33 -18.83 6.10
C THR A 195 -4.20 -18.55 4.60
N PRO A 196 -3.49 -19.40 3.83
CA PRO A 196 -3.30 -19.17 2.40
C PRO A 196 -4.62 -19.04 1.63
N ASP A 197 -5.66 -19.79 2.00
CA ASP A 197 -6.98 -19.70 1.36
C ASP A 197 -7.71 -18.39 1.70
N MET A 198 -7.67 -17.95 2.96
CA MET A 198 -8.25 -16.66 3.36
C MET A 198 -7.52 -15.49 2.69
N ALA A 199 -6.19 -15.55 2.63
CA ALA A 199 -5.37 -14.56 1.94
C ALA A 199 -5.72 -14.49 0.44
N LEU A 200 -5.82 -15.65 -0.23
CA LEU A 200 -6.18 -15.71 -1.64
C LEU A 200 -7.57 -15.13 -1.88
N MET A 201 -8.58 -15.59 -1.13
CA MET A 201 -9.96 -15.15 -1.29
C MET A 201 -10.13 -13.65 -1.04
N SER A 202 -9.47 -13.11 0.00
CA SER A 202 -9.51 -11.66 0.29
C SER A 202 -8.86 -10.86 -0.82
N THR A 203 -7.70 -11.30 -1.31
CA THR A 203 -6.96 -10.61 -2.37
C THR A 203 -7.74 -10.66 -3.69
N GLN A 204 -8.36 -11.79 -4.03
CA GLN A 204 -9.24 -11.89 -5.20
C GLN A 204 -10.47 -11.00 -5.09
N SER A 205 -11.10 -10.96 -3.91
CA SER A 205 -12.27 -10.10 -3.66
C SER A 205 -11.90 -8.62 -3.80
N LEU A 206 -10.73 -8.22 -3.28
CA LEU A 206 -10.27 -6.83 -3.40
C LEU A 206 -9.99 -6.47 -4.86
N MET A 207 -9.31 -7.33 -5.61
CA MET A 207 -9.04 -7.10 -7.03
C MET A 207 -10.34 -6.91 -7.82
N ASN A 208 -11.35 -7.74 -7.56
CA ASN A 208 -12.66 -7.62 -8.21
C ASN A 208 -13.38 -6.31 -7.85
N LEU A 209 -13.30 -5.90 -6.58
CA LEU A 209 -13.86 -4.62 -6.12
C LEU A 209 -13.17 -3.43 -6.80
N GLU A 210 -11.84 -3.47 -6.91
CA GLU A 210 -11.04 -2.46 -7.58
C GLU A 210 -11.38 -2.37 -9.07
N VAL A 211 -11.54 -3.51 -9.76
CA VAL A 211 -12.02 -3.55 -11.16
C VAL A 211 -13.42 -2.94 -11.27
N TYR A 212 -14.33 -3.27 -10.37
CA TYR A 212 -15.69 -2.72 -10.36
C TYR A 212 -15.68 -1.18 -10.17
N HIS A 213 -14.79 -0.68 -9.32
CA HIS A 213 -14.59 0.76 -9.11
C HIS A 213 -13.68 1.43 -10.17
N LYS A 214 -13.30 0.71 -11.24
CA LYS A 214 -12.40 1.19 -12.31
C LYS A 214 -11.01 1.60 -11.80
N GLN A 215 -10.59 1.05 -10.68
CA GLN A 215 -9.29 1.24 -10.04
C GLN A 215 -8.28 0.22 -10.60
N TYR A 216 -8.08 0.21 -11.92
CA TYR A 216 -7.33 -0.86 -12.60
C TYR A 216 -5.87 -1.00 -12.15
N GLY A 217 -5.22 0.13 -11.82
CA GLY A 217 -3.85 0.16 -11.32
C GLY A 217 -3.74 -0.45 -9.94
N ASP A 218 -4.73 -0.20 -9.07
CA ASP A 218 -4.81 -0.82 -7.75
C ASP A 218 -5.07 -2.33 -7.88
N ALA A 219 -5.99 -2.73 -8.77
CA ALA A 219 -6.25 -4.14 -9.09
C ALA A 219 -4.99 -4.88 -9.56
N PHE A 220 -4.13 -4.21 -10.34
CA PHE A 220 -2.85 -4.76 -10.77
C PHE A 220 -1.88 -4.95 -9.60
N GLN A 221 -1.77 -3.98 -8.68
CA GLN A 221 -0.98 -4.13 -7.45
C GLN A 221 -1.51 -5.27 -6.58
N THR A 222 -2.82 -5.42 -6.51
CA THR A 222 -3.49 -6.51 -5.80
C THR A 222 -3.19 -7.87 -6.44
N LEU A 223 -3.14 -7.97 -7.78
CA LEU A 223 -2.71 -9.18 -8.49
C LEU A 223 -1.27 -9.56 -8.15
N ILE A 224 -0.34 -8.61 -8.13
CA ILE A 224 1.05 -8.85 -7.70
C ILE A 224 1.09 -9.37 -6.25
N CYS A 225 0.27 -8.78 -5.38
CA CYS A 225 0.14 -9.24 -3.99
C CYS A 225 -0.36 -10.68 -3.89
N MET A 226 -1.22 -11.10 -4.83
CA MET A 226 -1.79 -12.44 -4.93
C MET A 226 -0.73 -13.49 -5.34
N GLU A 227 0.15 -13.15 -6.28
CA GLU A 227 1.28 -13.99 -6.71
C GLU A 227 2.23 -14.32 -5.53
N GLN A 228 2.34 -13.39 -4.57
CA GLN A 228 3.26 -13.49 -3.43
C GLN A 228 2.71 -14.26 -2.22
N ILE A 229 1.52 -14.87 -2.32
CA ILE A 229 0.92 -15.63 -1.22
C ILE A 229 1.71 -16.92 -0.98
N LYS A 230 2.33 -17.04 0.20
CA LYS A 230 3.07 -18.25 0.59
C LYS A 230 2.10 -19.43 0.76
N GLY A 231 2.48 -20.59 0.23
CA GLY A 231 1.68 -21.82 0.36
C GLY A 231 0.47 -21.90 -0.57
N LYS A 232 0.22 -20.90 -1.41
CA LYS A 232 -0.82 -20.93 -2.45
C LYS A 232 -0.33 -20.17 -3.68
N GLN A 233 -0.02 -20.89 -4.74
CA GLN A 233 0.49 -20.31 -5.98
C GLN A 233 -0.54 -20.52 -7.08
N LEU A 234 -0.87 -19.44 -7.79
CA LEU A 234 -1.73 -19.53 -8.96
C LEU A 234 -0.93 -20.02 -10.18
N PRO A 235 -1.56 -20.77 -11.10
CA PRO A 235 -0.92 -21.09 -12.37
C PRO A 235 -0.48 -19.82 -13.09
N LYS A 236 0.71 -19.84 -13.70
CA LYS A 236 1.22 -18.69 -14.48
C LYS A 236 0.23 -18.23 -15.54
N GLN A 237 -0.46 -19.17 -16.18
CA GLN A 237 -1.49 -18.88 -17.17
C GLN A 237 -2.63 -18.03 -16.58
N THR A 238 -3.14 -18.39 -15.40
CA THR A 238 -4.20 -17.63 -14.71
C THR A 238 -3.76 -16.20 -14.40
N ILE A 239 -2.51 -16.02 -13.98
CA ILE A 239 -1.94 -14.69 -13.74
C ILE A 239 -1.86 -13.88 -15.04
N THR A 240 -1.38 -14.49 -16.14
CA THR A 240 -1.34 -13.83 -17.44
C THR A 240 -2.73 -13.43 -17.91
N GLU A 241 -3.72 -14.32 -17.80
CA GLU A 241 -5.11 -14.04 -18.16
C GLU A 241 -5.68 -12.84 -17.37
N PHE A 242 -5.41 -12.75 -16.06
CA PHE A 242 -5.82 -11.58 -15.28
C PHE A 242 -5.10 -10.30 -15.72
N LYS A 243 -3.79 -10.36 -16.04
CA LYS A 243 -3.05 -9.20 -16.55
C LYS A 243 -3.62 -8.71 -17.87
N ASP A 244 -3.90 -9.62 -18.79
CA ASP A 244 -4.47 -9.30 -20.11
C ASP A 244 -5.88 -8.70 -19.97
N GLN A 245 -6.71 -9.24 -19.08
CA GLN A 245 -8.03 -8.69 -18.79
C GLN A 245 -7.96 -7.26 -18.22
N LEU A 246 -7.08 -7.00 -17.25
CA LEU A 246 -6.88 -5.67 -16.69
C LEU A 246 -6.37 -4.68 -17.75
N GLN A 247 -5.45 -5.12 -18.62
CA GLN A 247 -4.94 -4.31 -19.70
C GLN A 247 -6.03 -3.97 -20.72
N ALA A 248 -6.88 -4.94 -21.10
CA ALA A 248 -8.01 -4.71 -21.98
C ALA A 248 -9.01 -3.71 -21.37
N GLN A 249 -9.36 -3.87 -20.09
CA GLN A 249 -10.22 -2.92 -19.38
C GLN A 249 -9.66 -1.51 -19.40
N LEU A 250 -8.35 -1.35 -19.17
CA LEU A 250 -7.74 -0.04 -19.26
C LEU A 250 -7.81 0.53 -20.68
N THR A 251 -7.47 -0.25 -21.70
CA THR A 251 -7.54 0.19 -23.11
C THR A 251 -8.94 0.66 -23.50
N ASP A 252 -9.97 -0.08 -23.10
CA ASP A 252 -11.38 0.22 -23.40
C ASP A 252 -11.92 1.43 -22.62
N ASN A 253 -11.22 1.85 -21.55
CA ASN A 253 -11.58 3.00 -20.70
C ASN A 253 -10.50 4.10 -20.79
N PRO A 254 -10.50 4.93 -21.87
CA PRO A 254 -9.55 6.04 -22.05
C PRO A 254 -9.73 7.18 -21.04
N VAL A 255 -10.92 7.27 -20.45
CA VAL A 255 -11.26 8.21 -19.38
C VAL A 255 -11.80 7.42 -18.21
N ILE A 256 -11.17 7.57 -17.04
CA ILE A 256 -11.56 6.91 -15.81
C ILE A 256 -12.03 7.98 -14.83
N THR A 257 -13.14 7.72 -14.14
CA THR A 257 -13.65 8.60 -13.09
C THR A 257 -14.02 7.73 -11.90
N VAL A 258 -13.47 8.10 -10.74
CA VAL A 258 -13.64 7.42 -9.46
C VAL A 258 -14.17 8.42 -8.47
N THR A 259 -15.25 8.05 -7.77
CA THR A 259 -15.78 8.80 -6.64
C THR A 259 -15.58 8.00 -5.37
N ALA A 260 -15.17 8.66 -4.30
CA ALA A 260 -15.02 8.00 -3.01
C ALA A 260 -15.39 8.95 -1.87
N LYS A 261 -15.56 8.37 -0.69
CA LYS A 261 -15.88 9.07 0.54
C LYS A 261 -14.77 8.80 1.55
N LEU A 262 -14.20 9.86 2.13
CA LEU A 262 -13.11 9.74 3.09
C LEU A 262 -13.61 9.24 4.45
N THR A 263 -12.71 8.55 5.15
CA THR A 263 -12.96 8.01 6.48
C THR A 263 -11.86 8.41 7.44
N GLU A 264 -12.20 8.48 8.71
CA GLU A 264 -11.26 8.85 9.77
C GLU A 264 -9.98 7.99 9.72
N LEU A 265 -8.82 8.65 9.87
CA LEU A 265 -7.48 8.04 9.91
C LEU A 265 -7.05 7.26 8.67
N ARG A 266 -7.88 7.19 7.62
CA ARG A 266 -7.55 6.49 6.38
C ARG A 266 -7.06 7.46 5.33
N THR A 267 -6.22 6.92 4.46
CA THR A 267 -5.78 7.61 3.26
C THR A 267 -6.42 6.93 2.08
N TRP A 268 -7.23 7.65 1.32
CA TRP A 268 -7.65 7.16 0.03
C TRP A 268 -6.45 7.18 -0.91
N ARG A 269 -6.11 6.01 -1.45
CA ARG A 269 -4.99 5.85 -2.37
C ARG A 269 -5.51 5.33 -3.69
N HIS A 270 -4.95 5.84 -4.77
CA HIS A 270 -5.29 5.40 -6.11
C HIS A 270 -4.10 5.42 -7.03
N THR A 271 -3.77 4.26 -7.59
CA THR A 271 -2.68 4.07 -8.55
C THR A 271 -3.10 4.60 -9.92
N LEU A 272 -2.30 5.52 -10.47
CA LEU A 272 -2.61 6.23 -11.70
C LEU A 272 -2.56 5.30 -12.91
N ASN A 273 -3.61 5.28 -13.72
CA ASN A 273 -3.60 4.54 -14.98
C ASN A 273 -3.30 5.42 -16.19
N ARG A 274 -3.47 6.74 -16.03
CA ARG A 274 -3.38 7.71 -17.13
C ARG A 274 -2.46 8.89 -16.80
N SER A 275 -2.05 9.62 -17.84
CA SER A 275 -1.03 10.67 -17.72
C SER A 275 -1.54 12.03 -17.26
N THR A 276 -2.84 12.29 -17.33
CA THR A 276 -3.46 13.53 -16.86
C THR A 276 -4.47 13.25 -15.77
N ILE A 277 -4.46 14.05 -14.71
CA ILE A 277 -5.42 13.92 -13.60
C ILE A 277 -6.20 15.21 -13.36
N THR A 278 -7.42 15.05 -12.87
CA THR A 278 -8.27 16.11 -12.32
C THR A 278 -8.81 15.61 -11.00
N PHE A 279 -8.84 16.47 -9.99
CA PHE A 279 -9.27 16.12 -8.64
C PHE A 279 -10.05 17.26 -8.00
N SER A 280 -11.18 16.92 -7.39
CA SER A 280 -11.99 17.84 -6.59
C SER A 280 -12.50 17.15 -5.33
N ALA A 281 -12.88 17.96 -4.35
CA ALA A 281 -13.51 17.50 -3.13
C ALA A 281 -14.64 18.44 -2.72
N GLU A 282 -15.63 17.87 -2.04
CA GLU A 282 -16.84 18.56 -1.59
C GLU A 282 -17.20 18.10 -0.17
N ASN A 283 -17.88 18.96 0.58
CA ASN A 283 -18.42 18.65 1.91
C ASN A 283 -17.37 18.28 2.99
N GLY A 284 -16.16 18.83 2.91
CA GLY A 284 -15.15 18.68 3.96
C GLY A 284 -13.79 19.24 3.56
N ASN A 285 -12.87 19.31 4.52
CA ASN A 285 -11.51 19.80 4.31
C ASN A 285 -10.51 18.66 4.09
N LEU A 286 -9.55 18.89 3.20
CA LEU A 286 -8.45 17.97 2.95
C LEU A 286 -7.18 18.43 3.66
N SER A 287 -6.55 17.52 4.39
CA SER A 287 -5.25 17.76 5.01
C SER A 287 -4.10 17.49 4.05
N THR A 288 -4.28 16.57 3.08
CA THR A 288 -3.28 16.23 2.06
C THR A 288 -3.94 15.78 0.78
N VAL A 289 -3.44 16.31 -0.35
CA VAL A 289 -3.64 15.79 -1.70
C VAL A 289 -2.26 15.78 -2.36
N ALA A 290 -1.69 14.60 -2.61
CA ALA A 290 -0.36 14.51 -3.19
C ALA A 290 -0.15 13.27 -4.05
N LEU A 291 0.60 13.44 -5.14
CA LEU A 291 1.15 12.34 -5.93
C LEU A 291 2.45 11.88 -5.32
N TYR A 292 2.52 10.58 -5.06
CA TYR A 292 3.71 9.86 -4.65
C TYR A 292 4.16 9.01 -5.83
N CYS A 293 5.35 9.30 -6.36
CA CYS A 293 5.85 8.69 -7.58
C CYS A 293 7.23 8.02 -7.39
N GLN A 294 7.55 7.09 -8.29
CA GLN A 294 8.84 6.40 -8.32
C GLN A 294 10.02 7.39 -8.33
N ASN A 295 9.91 8.46 -9.13
CA ASN A 295 10.93 9.49 -9.31
C ASN A 295 10.37 10.91 -9.10
N GLY A 296 9.54 11.11 -8.09
CA GLY A 296 8.99 12.42 -7.84
C GLY A 296 7.95 12.46 -6.74
N TYR A 297 7.49 13.68 -6.49
CA TYR A 297 6.42 14.00 -5.56
C TYR A 297 5.77 15.31 -5.99
N GLN A 298 4.45 15.38 -5.91
CA GLN A 298 3.70 16.62 -6.16
C GLN A 298 2.63 16.79 -5.10
N ARG A 299 2.70 17.85 -4.31
CA ARG A 299 1.61 18.25 -3.40
C ARG A 299 0.71 19.27 -4.07
N PHE A 300 -0.59 19.14 -3.91
CA PHE A 300 -1.56 20.14 -4.36
C PHE A 300 -2.08 20.91 -3.16
N ASN A 301 -1.79 22.22 -3.13
CA ASN A 301 -2.25 23.11 -2.06
C ASN A 301 -3.51 23.90 -2.46
N GLU A 302 -3.89 23.86 -3.74
CA GLU A 302 -5.06 24.53 -4.28
C GLU A 302 -5.99 23.50 -4.93
N LEU A 303 -7.29 23.67 -4.73
CA LEU A 303 -8.34 22.82 -5.27
C LEU A 303 -9.37 23.67 -6.04
N PRO A 304 -9.98 23.11 -7.11
CA PRO A 304 -9.73 21.78 -7.66
C PRO A 304 -8.42 21.71 -8.46
N VAL A 305 -7.80 20.54 -8.50
CA VAL A 305 -6.70 20.25 -9.44
C VAL A 305 -7.33 20.02 -10.80
N LYS A 306 -6.96 20.83 -11.80
CA LYS A 306 -7.50 20.72 -13.17
C LYS A 306 -6.40 20.32 -14.14
N ASN A 307 -6.63 19.23 -14.87
CA ASN A 307 -5.80 18.79 -16.00
C ASN A 307 -4.29 18.78 -15.71
N TYR A 308 -3.89 18.29 -14.53
CA TYR A 308 -2.49 18.18 -14.18
C TYR A 308 -1.84 17.06 -15.00
N GLN A 309 -0.94 17.44 -15.90
CA GLN A 309 -0.13 16.51 -16.68
C GLN A 309 1.00 15.96 -15.80
N VAL A 310 0.96 14.66 -15.51
CA VAL A 310 2.00 13.99 -14.73
C VAL A 310 3.25 13.83 -15.60
N PRO A 311 4.41 14.36 -15.18
CA PRO A 311 5.65 14.21 -15.94
C PRO A 311 5.97 12.73 -16.22
N GLU A 312 6.43 12.43 -17.43
CA GLU A 312 6.85 11.06 -17.78
C GLU A 312 7.98 10.58 -16.85
N ALA A 313 8.91 11.49 -16.53
CA ALA A 313 10.05 11.23 -15.65
C ALA A 313 9.64 10.70 -14.27
N TYR A 314 8.44 11.02 -13.77
CA TYR A 314 7.96 10.57 -12.46
C TYR A 314 7.77 9.05 -12.38
N GLY A 315 7.60 8.36 -13.51
CA GLY A 315 7.35 6.92 -13.54
C GLY A 315 5.98 6.57 -12.98
N SER A 316 5.91 5.43 -12.27
CA SER A 316 4.71 4.96 -11.57
C SER A 316 4.33 5.89 -10.42
N CYS A 317 3.03 6.19 -10.29
CA CYS A 317 2.52 7.13 -9.29
C CYS A 317 1.22 6.61 -8.67
N TYR A 318 0.97 7.01 -7.43
CA TYR A 318 -0.36 6.96 -6.83
C TYR A 318 -0.72 8.31 -6.22
N LEU A 319 -1.99 8.67 -6.29
CA LEU A 319 -2.55 9.82 -5.56
C LEU A 319 -2.91 9.35 -4.16
N ALA A 320 -2.48 10.09 -3.14
CA ALA A 320 -2.85 9.88 -1.76
C ALA A 320 -3.61 11.09 -1.22
N VAL A 321 -4.77 10.83 -0.62
CA VAL A 321 -5.70 11.84 -0.13
C VAL A 321 -6.10 11.54 1.30
N GLN A 322 -5.95 12.52 2.18
CA GLN A 322 -6.39 12.45 3.56
C GLN A 322 -7.13 13.75 3.93
N GLY A 323 -8.16 13.64 4.75
CA GLY A 323 -9.03 14.75 5.09
C GLY A 323 -10.07 14.37 6.14
N GLU A 324 -11.06 15.23 6.32
CA GLU A 324 -12.18 15.01 7.23
C GLU A 324 -13.02 13.82 6.79
N THR A 325 -13.55 13.08 7.77
CA THR A 325 -14.54 12.02 7.54
C THR A 325 -15.71 12.56 6.75
N ASP A 326 -16.27 11.73 5.89
CA ASP A 326 -17.40 12.02 5.02
C ASP A 326 -17.17 13.01 3.87
N THR A 327 -15.95 13.56 3.73
CA THR A 327 -15.57 14.35 2.55
C THR A 327 -15.73 13.51 1.29
N GLN A 328 -16.45 14.04 0.31
CA GLN A 328 -16.62 13.39 -1.00
C GLN A 328 -15.50 13.84 -1.92
N ILE A 329 -14.86 12.89 -2.60
CA ILE A 329 -13.83 13.17 -3.58
C ILE A 329 -14.25 12.66 -4.96
N THR A 330 -13.90 13.43 -5.98
CA THR A 330 -14.01 13.02 -7.38
C THR A 330 -12.63 13.10 -8.01
N TYR A 331 -12.16 11.96 -8.49
CA TYR A 331 -10.92 11.81 -9.22
C TYR A 331 -11.23 11.41 -10.65
N ARG A 332 -10.59 12.07 -11.61
CA ARG A 332 -10.69 11.75 -13.03
C ARG A 332 -9.31 11.68 -13.64
N GLU A 333 -9.08 10.70 -14.49
CA GLU A 333 -7.82 10.55 -15.23
C GLU A 333 -8.04 10.20 -16.69
N GLU A 334 -7.14 10.70 -17.55
CA GLU A 334 -7.19 10.51 -19.00
C GLU A 334 -5.82 10.71 -19.67
N GLY A 335 -5.75 10.47 -20.98
CA GLY A 335 -4.54 10.61 -21.78
C GLY A 335 -3.77 9.30 -21.92
N ASP A 336 -2.46 9.40 -22.05
CA ASP A 336 -1.59 8.25 -22.30
C ASP A 336 -1.69 7.22 -21.19
N ALA A 337 -1.76 5.94 -21.57
CA ALA A 337 -1.77 4.84 -20.62
C ALA A 337 -0.40 4.72 -19.93
N ARG A 338 -0.42 4.64 -18.60
CA ARG A 338 0.79 4.49 -17.75
C ARG A 338 1.01 3.05 -17.25
N PHE A 339 0.24 2.09 -17.77
CA PHE A 339 0.20 0.69 -17.33
C PHE A 339 1.57 -0.02 -17.30
N GLY A 340 2.42 0.24 -18.29
CA GLY A 340 3.73 -0.41 -18.43
C GLY A 340 4.78 0.00 -17.40
N LEU A 341 4.46 0.94 -16.49
CA LEU A 341 5.39 1.41 -15.45
C LEU A 341 5.32 0.57 -14.17
N TYR A 342 4.29 -0.28 -14.03
CA TYR A 342 4.05 -1.12 -12.84
C TYR A 342 4.57 -2.56 -13.00
N LEU A 343 5.00 -2.92 -14.22
CA LEU A 343 5.68 -4.16 -14.61
C LEU A 343 7.20 -3.98 -14.49
#